data_AF-A0AAE0KXA2-F1
#
_entry.id   AF-A0AAE0KXA2-F1
#
_cell.length_a   1.000
_cell.length_b   1.000
_cell.length_c   1.000
_cell.angle_alpha   90.00
_cell.angle_beta   90.00
_cell.angle_gamma   90.00
#
_symmetry.space_group_name_H-M   'P 1'
#
loop_
_entity.id
_entity.type
_entity.pdbx_description
1 polymer ?
#
loop_
_entity_poly.entity_id
_entity_poly.type
_entity_poly.pdbx_seq_one_letter_code
_entity_poly.pdbx_strand_id
1 'polypeptide(L)'
;MSDMNTLSGQSSGGQVGITVTGDPILGNTLRILGGGPLAQSAMAQWHRVTDSGALEIIAGATRVQYAPEPRDMGYQLSCMLTPPAGGKPLVAVSSKKITMSGGLHDYVNTLMVNGGGEFNVVIVQLNGAMQDRRSVFQLEVLPSKLKIKKGTKTKYKENYNDSMQVCGARGGGDAAAQGLFLALSSSLVFMLACESSRERNAAIMLIHVTYLVWDMEDPIADGNGFLSKRIDLSVDIQQWQTLASLVQHFLKMLLSFFASADSCVAENLAQRLMRDPETSLEAFFFFFFFFFFYGFQLKIENVHSEVCNLFIDALIKDPD
;
A
#
# COMPACT_ATOMS: atom_id res chain seq x y z
N MET A 1 18.26 28.97 31.04
CA MET A 1 17.32 29.84 31.79
C MET A 1 16.91 30.93 30.81
N SER A 2 15.75 30.72 30.17
CA SER A 2 14.48 31.43 30.45
C SER A 2 14.48 32.75 29.67
N ASP A 3 13.59 33.03 28.71
CA ASP A 3 12.14 32.77 28.72
C ASP A 3 11.55 32.60 27.31
N MET A 4 10.65 31.61 27.20
CA MET A 4 9.62 31.55 26.17
C MET A 4 8.59 32.64 26.48
N ASN A 5 8.39 33.58 25.55
CA ASN A 5 7.24 34.47 25.61
C ASN A 5 5.97 33.72 25.17
N THR A 6 5.17 33.42 26.17
CA THR A 6 3.73 33.18 26.16
C THR A 6 2.99 34.20 25.29
N LEU A 7 2.40 33.73 24.19
CA LEU A 7 1.32 34.45 23.51
C LEU A 7 -0.02 34.02 24.12
N SER A 8 -0.30 34.52 25.32
CA SER A 8 -1.66 34.61 25.87
C SER A 8 -2.21 36.01 25.57
N GLY A 9 -2.94 36.13 24.46
CA GLY A 9 -3.71 37.32 24.12
C GLY A 9 -5.20 36.99 24.13
N GLN A 10 -5.88 37.30 25.23
CA GLN A 10 -7.33 37.46 25.21
C GLN A 10 -7.66 38.68 24.32
N SER A 11 -8.49 38.46 23.30
CA SER A 11 -9.23 39.53 22.63
C SER A 11 -10.71 39.19 22.67
N SER A 12 -11.46 40.06 23.31
CA SER A 12 -12.91 40.07 23.38
C SER A 12 -13.49 40.53 22.04
N GLY A 13 -13.91 39.56 21.24
CA GLY A 13 -14.64 39.69 19.99
C GLY A 13 -14.72 38.29 19.40
N GLY A 14 -15.88 37.63 19.50
CA GLY A 14 -16.04 36.19 19.29
C GLY A 14 -15.57 35.70 17.90
N GLN A 15 -14.28 35.41 17.75
CA GLN A 15 -13.75 34.64 16.63
C GLN A 15 -14.14 33.19 16.87
N VAL A 16 -15.09 32.73 16.06
CA VAL A 16 -15.53 31.35 16.07
C VAL A 16 -14.38 30.48 15.52
N GLY A 17 -13.56 29.93 16.41
CA GLY A 17 -12.52 28.97 16.05
C GLY A 17 -13.10 27.64 15.57
N ILE A 18 -12.29 26.89 14.82
CA ILE A 18 -12.58 25.51 14.41
C ILE A 18 -11.50 24.56 14.92
N THR A 19 -11.88 23.31 15.18
CA THR A 19 -10.95 22.27 15.63
C THR A 19 -11.20 20.97 14.88
N VAL A 20 -10.14 20.19 14.66
CA VAL A 20 -10.25 18.80 14.18
C VAL A 20 -10.52 17.91 15.40
N THR A 21 -11.52 17.05 15.29
CA THR A 21 -11.88 16.05 16.30
C THR A 21 -11.89 14.65 15.72
N GLY A 22 -11.83 13.65 16.61
CA GLY A 22 -11.62 12.25 16.27
C GLY A 22 -10.16 11.85 16.45
N ASP A 23 -9.91 10.58 16.76
CA ASP A 23 -8.56 10.09 16.95
C ASP A 23 -7.87 9.94 15.58
N PRO A 24 -6.65 10.50 15.40
CA PRO A 24 -5.90 10.45 14.14
C PRO A 24 -5.28 9.06 13.91
N ILE A 25 -6.14 8.06 13.75
CA ILE A 25 -5.78 6.65 13.55
C ILE A 25 -6.48 6.16 12.28
N LEU A 26 -5.81 5.32 11.49
CA LEU A 26 -6.44 4.68 10.35
C LEU A 26 -7.71 3.93 10.74
N GLY A 27 -8.77 4.17 9.97
CA GLY A 27 -10.07 3.55 10.16
C GLY A 27 -11.04 4.35 11.03
N ASN A 28 -10.58 5.43 11.65
CA ASN A 28 -11.45 6.43 12.27
C ASN A 28 -11.86 7.52 11.27
N THR A 29 -12.76 8.42 11.70
CA THR A 29 -13.17 9.60 10.92
C THR A 29 -12.84 10.86 11.69
N LEU A 30 -12.12 11.77 11.04
CA LEU A 30 -11.86 13.12 11.52
C LEU A 30 -13.00 14.05 11.12
N ARG A 31 -13.36 14.98 12.01
CA ARG A 31 -14.45 15.94 11.79
C ARG A 31 -14.08 17.32 12.27
N ILE A 32 -14.55 18.33 11.55
CA ILE A 32 -14.45 19.72 12.00
C ILE A 32 -15.59 20.04 12.97
N LEU A 33 -15.23 20.52 14.16
CA LEU A 33 -16.15 21.14 15.12
C LEU A 33 -15.90 22.64 15.22
N GLY A 34 -16.94 23.38 15.62
CA GLY A 34 -16.93 24.84 15.65
C GLY A 34 -17.37 25.45 14.31
N GLY A 35 -17.20 26.75 14.16
CA GLY A 35 -17.57 27.48 12.94
C GLY A 35 -19.03 27.98 12.86
N GLY A 36 -19.92 27.59 13.78
CA GLY A 36 -21.31 28.08 13.79
C GLY A 36 -22.03 27.86 12.44
N PRO A 37 -22.82 28.83 11.93
CA PRO A 37 -23.48 28.74 10.62
C PRO A 37 -22.50 28.55 9.43
N LEU A 38 -21.25 28.99 9.57
CA LEU A 38 -20.25 28.87 8.50
C LEU A 38 -19.85 27.42 8.22
N ALA A 39 -19.84 26.55 9.22
CA ALA A 39 -19.48 25.14 9.02
C ALA A 39 -20.50 24.38 8.13
N GLN A 40 -21.72 24.92 7.98
CA GLN A 40 -22.77 24.33 7.13
C GLN A 40 -22.69 24.81 5.67
N SER A 41 -22.13 26.00 5.42
CA SER A 41 -22.07 26.61 4.09
C SER A 41 -20.67 26.73 3.50
N ALA A 42 -19.61 26.59 4.29
CA ALA A 42 -18.23 26.74 3.84
C ALA A 42 -17.75 25.54 3.01
N MET A 43 -16.87 25.84 2.06
CA MET A 43 -16.13 24.80 1.34
C MET A 43 -14.99 24.30 2.23
N ALA A 44 -14.99 23.01 2.53
CA ALA A 44 -13.87 22.36 3.21
C ALA A 44 -12.83 21.89 2.19
N GLN A 45 -11.56 21.85 2.58
CA GLN A 45 -10.50 21.16 1.84
C GLN A 45 -9.45 20.63 2.81
N TRP A 46 -9.20 19.33 2.75
CA TRP A 46 -8.17 18.66 3.57
C TRP A 46 -6.80 18.63 2.88
N HIS A 47 -5.76 18.71 3.69
CA HIS A 47 -4.37 18.73 3.28
C HIS A 47 -3.51 17.85 4.18
N ARG A 48 -2.45 17.26 3.62
CA ARG A 48 -1.35 16.70 4.40
C ARG A 48 -0.37 17.82 4.72
N VAL A 49 0.03 17.93 5.99
CA VAL A 49 1.06 18.87 6.44
C VAL A 49 2.40 18.17 6.34
N THR A 50 3.26 18.62 5.42
CA THR A 50 4.61 18.08 5.25
C THR A 50 5.51 18.46 6.43
N ASP A 51 6.66 17.82 6.58
CA ASP A 51 7.62 18.17 7.65
C ASP A 51 8.22 19.58 7.49
N SER A 52 8.21 20.13 6.27
CA SER A 52 8.54 21.54 6.00
C SER A 52 7.42 22.52 6.36
N GLY A 53 6.25 22.04 6.78
CA GLY A 53 5.06 22.82 7.06
C GLY A 53 4.24 23.20 5.81
N ALA A 54 4.60 22.70 4.63
CA ALA A 54 3.82 22.91 3.42
C ALA A 54 2.53 22.09 3.43
N LEU A 55 1.50 22.57 2.72
CA LEU A 55 0.19 21.93 2.64
C LEU A 55 0.04 21.23 1.28
N GLU A 56 0.01 19.89 1.29
CA GLU A 56 -0.29 19.08 0.11
C GLU A 56 -1.80 18.82 0.04
N ILE A 57 -2.44 19.20 -1.06
CA ILE A 57 -3.89 19.02 -1.25
C ILE A 57 -4.25 17.54 -1.34
N ILE A 58 -5.22 17.11 -0.53
CA ILE A 58 -5.88 15.80 -0.72
C ILE A 58 -7.04 15.98 -1.69
N ALA A 59 -6.81 15.69 -2.97
CA ALA A 59 -7.75 15.96 -4.05
C ALA A 59 -9.16 15.39 -3.76
N GLY A 60 -10.20 16.21 -3.85
CA GLY A 60 -11.59 15.77 -3.64
C GLY A 60 -12.00 15.57 -2.17
N ALA A 61 -11.09 15.69 -1.20
CA ALA A 61 -11.43 15.72 0.23
C ALA A 61 -12.02 17.08 0.62
N THR A 62 -13.24 17.34 0.15
CA THR A 62 -13.90 18.65 0.19
C THR A 62 -15.06 18.72 1.20
N ARG A 63 -15.11 17.75 2.10
CA ARG A 63 -16.16 17.61 3.12
C ARG A 63 -15.62 17.96 4.50
N VAL A 64 -16.49 18.39 5.40
CA VAL A 64 -16.14 18.69 6.81
C VAL A 64 -15.76 17.44 7.63
N GLN A 65 -15.93 16.26 7.04
CA GLN A 65 -15.52 14.97 7.59
C GLN A 65 -14.58 14.30 6.61
N TYR A 66 -13.55 13.65 7.13
CA TYR A 66 -12.55 12.93 6.35
C TYR A 66 -12.13 11.67 7.08
N ALA A 67 -12.10 10.54 6.39
CA ALA A 67 -11.64 9.28 6.93
C ALA A 67 -10.22 9.01 6.44
N PRO A 68 -9.19 9.12 7.31
CA PRO A 68 -7.80 8.91 6.91
C PRO A 68 -7.60 7.59 6.17
N GLU A 69 -6.76 7.64 5.15
CA GLU A 69 -6.35 6.48 4.34
C GLU A 69 -4.86 6.18 4.53
N PRO A 70 -4.36 5.01 4.09
CA PRO A 70 -2.96 4.63 4.32
C PRO A 70 -1.92 5.68 3.87
N ARG A 71 -2.19 6.42 2.78
CA ARG A 71 -1.31 7.49 2.28
C ARG A 71 -1.19 8.70 3.21
N ASP A 72 -2.08 8.83 4.19
CA ASP A 72 -2.06 9.92 5.18
C ASP A 72 -1.20 9.60 6.39
N MET A 73 -0.77 8.34 6.56
CA MET A 73 0.04 7.94 7.69
C MET A 73 1.36 8.72 7.77
N GLY A 74 1.72 9.13 8.99
CA GLY A 74 2.90 9.95 9.24
C GLY A 74 2.68 11.45 9.01
N TYR A 75 1.57 11.87 8.41
CA TYR A 75 1.22 13.28 8.24
C TYR A 75 0.28 13.76 9.33
N GLN A 76 0.41 15.03 9.74
CA GLN A 76 -0.74 15.73 10.34
C GLN A 76 -1.69 16.12 9.22
N LEU A 77 -3.00 16.14 9.52
CA LEU A 77 -4.02 16.54 8.57
C LEU A 77 -4.57 17.91 8.93
N SER A 78 -4.53 18.82 7.97
CA SER A 78 -5.07 20.18 8.09
C SER A 78 -6.33 20.29 7.25
N CYS A 79 -7.36 20.97 7.77
CA CYS A 79 -8.57 21.29 7.04
C CYS A 79 -8.75 22.80 6.99
N MET A 80 -8.91 23.32 5.78
CA MET A 80 -9.23 24.71 5.52
C MET A 80 -10.73 24.84 5.22
N LEU A 81 -11.43 25.70 5.95
CA LEU A 81 -12.80 26.11 5.66
C LEU A 81 -12.81 27.50 5.03
N THR A 82 -13.28 27.60 3.80
CA THR A 82 -13.38 28.85 3.05
C THR A 82 -14.84 29.35 3.04
N PRO A 83 -15.12 30.54 3.59
CA PRO A 83 -16.46 31.13 3.57
C PRO A 83 -16.96 31.44 2.14
N PRO A 84 -18.26 31.25 1.83
CA PRO A 84 -18.81 31.50 0.49
C PRO A 84 -18.75 32.97 0.04
N ALA A 85 -18.91 33.91 0.98
CA ALA A 85 -19.00 35.34 0.69
C ALA A 85 -17.63 36.02 0.53
N GLY A 86 -16.54 35.25 0.50
CA GLY A 86 -15.18 35.80 0.63
C GLY A 86 -14.90 36.23 2.08
N GLY A 87 -13.78 35.78 2.62
CA GLY A 87 -13.40 36.03 4.01
C GLY A 87 -12.13 35.26 4.36
N LYS A 88 -11.54 35.55 5.52
CA LYS A 88 -10.34 34.84 5.98
C LYS A 88 -10.68 33.35 6.17
N PRO A 89 -9.97 32.41 5.50
CA PRO A 89 -10.17 30.99 5.72
C PRO A 89 -9.87 30.63 7.17
N LEU A 90 -10.66 29.73 7.72
CA LEU A 90 -10.39 29.12 9.01
C LEU A 90 -9.60 27.83 8.78
N VAL A 91 -8.60 27.58 9.62
CA VAL A 91 -7.74 26.40 9.51
C VAL A 91 -7.74 25.65 10.83
N ALA A 92 -7.92 24.32 10.76
CA ALA A 92 -7.75 23.42 11.88
C ALA A 92 -6.77 22.32 11.50
N VAL A 93 -6.00 21.84 12.47
CA VAL A 93 -5.01 20.76 12.26
C VAL A 93 -5.28 19.63 13.25
N SER A 94 -5.06 18.39 12.84
CA SER A 94 -5.17 17.21 13.70
C SER A 94 -4.19 17.30 14.87
N SER A 95 -4.62 16.78 16.02
CA SER A 95 -3.84 16.82 17.26
C SER A 95 -2.49 16.12 17.16
N LYS A 96 -2.39 15.08 16.32
CA LYS A 96 -1.18 14.27 16.08
C LYS A 96 -1.10 13.85 14.61
N LYS A 97 0.06 13.32 14.22
CA LYS A 97 0.26 12.61 12.94
C LYS A 97 -0.66 11.39 12.88
N ILE A 98 -1.15 11.04 11.69
CA ILE A 98 -1.97 9.84 11.50
C ILE A 98 -1.14 8.59 11.78
N THR A 99 -1.65 7.69 12.63
CA THR A 99 -1.00 6.43 12.96
C THR A 99 -1.78 5.21 12.48
N MET A 100 -1.09 4.08 12.39
CA MET A 100 -1.69 2.78 12.08
C MET A 100 -2.65 2.34 13.20
N SER A 101 -3.74 1.66 12.84
CA SER A 101 -4.57 0.93 13.83
C SER A 101 -3.89 -0.35 14.29
N GLY A 102 -4.04 -0.72 15.57
CA GLY A 102 -3.41 -1.91 16.13
C GLY A 102 -3.69 -3.20 15.32
N GLY A 103 -2.63 -3.99 15.06
CA GLY A 103 -2.71 -5.29 14.37
C GLY A 103 -3.08 -5.23 12.88
N LEU A 104 -3.22 -4.04 12.28
CA LEU A 104 -3.45 -3.92 10.83
C LEU A 104 -2.20 -4.33 10.03
N HIS A 105 -1.02 -4.04 10.56
CA HIS A 105 0.26 -4.46 9.98
C HIS A 105 0.35 -5.99 9.83
N ASP A 106 0.21 -6.72 10.94
CA ASP A 106 0.32 -8.18 10.95
C ASP A 106 -0.72 -8.83 10.03
N TYR A 107 -1.91 -8.22 9.96
CA TYR A 107 -2.97 -8.67 9.08
C TYR A 107 -2.57 -8.56 7.61
N VAL A 108 -2.10 -7.39 7.16
CA VAL A 108 -1.67 -7.20 5.77
C VAL A 108 -0.47 -8.09 5.44
N ASN A 109 0.47 -8.24 6.37
CA ASN A 109 1.61 -9.13 6.19
C ASN A 109 1.17 -10.59 5.97
N THR A 110 0.21 -11.07 6.76
CA THR A 110 -0.35 -12.42 6.61
C THR A 110 -0.99 -12.63 5.24
N LEU A 111 -1.72 -11.63 4.72
CA LEU A 111 -2.31 -11.69 3.37
C LEU A 111 -1.23 -11.78 2.29
N MET A 112 -0.15 -11.01 2.41
CA MET A 112 0.97 -11.06 1.48
C MET A 112 1.65 -12.42 1.46
N VAL A 113 1.96 -12.98 2.64
CA VAL A 113 2.58 -14.31 2.77
C VAL A 113 1.69 -15.41 2.17
N ASN A 114 0.37 -15.27 2.30
CA ASN A 114 -0.59 -16.21 1.72
C ASN A 114 -0.82 -16.02 0.20
N GLY A 115 -0.09 -15.11 -0.44
CA GLY A 115 -0.16 -14.89 -1.89
C GLY A 115 -1.36 -14.04 -2.33
N GLY A 116 -1.96 -13.25 -1.44
CA GLY A 116 -3.04 -12.33 -1.76
C GLY A 116 -4.11 -12.22 -0.67
N GLY A 117 -5.14 -11.42 -0.94
CA GLY A 117 -6.23 -11.18 0.00
C GLY A 117 -7.59 -11.11 -0.67
N GLU A 118 -8.62 -11.50 0.06
CA GLU A 118 -10.00 -11.51 -0.41
C GLU A 118 -10.86 -10.66 0.53
N PHE A 119 -11.58 -9.69 -0.03
CA PHE A 119 -12.36 -8.72 0.75
C PHE A 119 -13.81 -8.72 0.30
N ASN A 120 -14.72 -8.90 1.24
CA ASN A 120 -16.14 -8.73 0.97
C ASN A 120 -16.46 -7.24 0.77
N VAL A 121 -17.09 -6.93 -0.35
CA VAL A 121 -17.39 -5.56 -0.76
C VAL A 121 -18.79 -5.45 -1.37
N VAL A 122 -19.39 -4.27 -1.22
CA VAL A 122 -20.58 -3.87 -1.97
C VAL A 122 -20.15 -2.83 -3.00
N ILE A 123 -20.56 -3.02 -4.26
CA ILE A 123 -20.36 -2.00 -5.29
C ILE A 123 -21.40 -0.91 -5.06
N VAL A 124 -20.95 0.28 -4.65
CA VAL A 124 -21.80 1.46 -4.43
C VAL A 124 -21.99 2.23 -5.72
N GLN A 125 -20.91 2.41 -6.48
CA GLN A 125 -20.92 3.03 -7.81
C GLN A 125 -20.03 2.23 -8.75
N LEU A 126 -20.44 2.19 -10.02
CA LEU A 126 -19.65 1.69 -11.14
C LEU A 126 -19.69 2.73 -12.25
N ASN A 127 -18.53 3.23 -12.68
CA ASN A 127 -18.36 4.29 -13.68
C ASN A 127 -19.22 5.52 -13.37
N GLY A 128 -19.27 5.91 -12.09
CA GLY A 128 -20.08 7.03 -11.59
C GLY A 128 -21.57 6.73 -11.43
N ALA A 129 -22.08 5.63 -11.98
CA ALA A 129 -23.48 5.24 -11.85
C ALA A 129 -23.73 4.48 -10.53
N MET A 130 -24.70 4.95 -9.75
CA MET A 130 -25.16 4.31 -8.52
C MET A 130 -25.66 2.88 -8.80
N GLN A 131 -25.27 1.94 -7.94
CA GLN A 131 -25.65 0.53 -8.05
C GLN A 131 -26.60 0.11 -6.92
N ASP A 132 -27.33 -0.99 -7.12
CA ASP A 132 -28.10 -1.63 -6.07
C ASP A 132 -27.16 -2.26 -5.03
N ARG A 133 -27.23 -1.74 -3.80
CA ARG A 133 -26.33 -2.07 -2.69
C ARG A 133 -26.65 -3.41 -2.00
N ARG A 134 -27.57 -4.20 -2.54
CA ARG A 134 -27.99 -5.51 -1.96
C ARG A 134 -27.02 -6.65 -2.27
N SER A 135 -26.22 -6.52 -3.32
CA SER A 135 -25.30 -7.59 -3.74
C SER A 135 -23.94 -7.45 -3.06
N VAL A 136 -23.52 -8.51 -2.37
CA VAL A 136 -22.14 -8.67 -1.89
C VAL A 136 -21.30 -9.29 -3.00
N PHE A 137 -20.11 -8.74 -3.17
CA PHE A 137 -19.06 -9.18 -4.08
C PHE A 137 -17.79 -9.46 -3.29
N GLN A 138 -16.84 -10.12 -3.93
CA GLN A 138 -15.54 -10.43 -3.36
C GLN A 138 -14.46 -9.77 -4.22
N LEU A 139 -13.71 -8.84 -3.64
CA LEU A 139 -12.51 -8.25 -4.24
C LEU A 139 -11.32 -9.15 -3.91
N GLU A 140 -10.74 -9.78 -4.92
CA GLU A 140 -9.49 -10.55 -4.80
C GLU A 140 -8.32 -9.67 -5.25
N VAL A 141 -7.32 -9.54 -4.39
CA VAL A 141 -6.03 -8.90 -4.66
C VAL A 141 -4.98 -10.00 -4.79
N LEU A 142 -4.44 -10.19 -6.00
CA LEU A 142 -3.50 -11.26 -6.33
C LEU A 142 -2.21 -10.66 -6.91
N PRO A 143 -1.07 -11.38 -6.88
CA PRO A 143 0.23 -10.84 -7.27
C PRO A 143 0.31 -10.19 -8.65
N SER A 144 -0.50 -10.65 -9.62
CA SER A 144 -0.49 -10.15 -10.99
C SER A 144 -1.76 -9.43 -11.43
N LYS A 145 -2.82 -9.41 -10.60
CA LYS A 145 -4.14 -8.90 -11.02
C LYS A 145 -5.09 -8.67 -9.87
N LEU A 146 -6.11 -7.86 -10.15
CA LEU A 146 -7.29 -7.69 -9.31
C LEU A 146 -8.49 -8.38 -9.93
N LYS A 147 -9.36 -8.96 -9.10
CA LYS A 147 -10.65 -9.50 -9.55
C LYS A 147 -11.79 -9.05 -8.64
N ILE A 148 -12.97 -8.91 -9.21
CA ILE A 148 -14.22 -8.77 -8.46
C ILE A 148 -15.15 -9.92 -8.87
N LYS A 149 -15.56 -10.73 -7.89
CA LYS A 149 -16.41 -11.92 -8.08
C LYS A 149 -17.78 -11.72 -7.44
N LYS A 150 -18.78 -12.39 -8.00
CA LYS A 150 -20.11 -12.59 -7.38
C LYS A 150 -20.36 -14.10 -7.26
N GLY A 151 -20.25 -14.61 -6.03
CA GLY A 151 -20.13 -16.05 -5.80
C GLY A 151 -18.89 -16.60 -6.50
N THR A 152 -19.03 -17.70 -7.26
CA THR A 152 -17.93 -18.32 -8.00
C THR A 152 -17.58 -17.61 -9.31
N LYS A 153 -18.40 -16.67 -9.78
CA LYS A 153 -18.23 -16.02 -11.09
C LYS A 153 -17.42 -14.73 -10.98
N THR A 154 -16.30 -14.67 -11.68
CA THR A 154 -15.56 -13.43 -11.92
C THR A 154 -16.39 -12.49 -12.80
N LYS A 155 -16.65 -11.28 -12.30
CA LYS A 155 -17.39 -10.23 -13.01
C LYS A 155 -16.45 -9.23 -13.65
N TYR A 156 -15.40 -8.85 -12.94
CA TYR A 156 -14.39 -7.92 -13.40
C TYR A 156 -13.01 -8.49 -13.07
N LYS A 157 -12.04 -8.27 -13.95
CA LYS A 157 -10.67 -8.73 -13.80
C LYS A 157 -9.78 -7.81 -14.61
N GLU A 158 -8.70 -7.36 -14.01
CA GLU A 158 -7.72 -6.52 -14.68
C GLU A 158 -6.33 -6.84 -14.12
N ASN A 159 -5.33 -6.94 -15.00
CA ASN A 159 -3.93 -6.99 -14.55
C ASN A 159 -3.52 -5.60 -14.06
N TYR A 160 -2.52 -5.52 -13.18
CA TYR A 160 -1.95 -4.23 -12.80
C TYR A 160 -1.48 -3.47 -14.05
N ASN A 161 -1.62 -2.14 -14.00
CA ASN A 161 -1.24 -1.23 -15.08
C ASN A 161 -1.16 0.21 -14.54
N ASP A 162 -0.46 1.09 -15.25
CA ASP A 162 -0.19 2.47 -14.84
C ASP A 162 -1.44 3.34 -14.64
N SER A 163 -2.56 2.96 -15.24
CA SER A 163 -3.83 3.70 -15.09
C SER A 163 -4.60 3.32 -13.84
N MET A 164 -4.18 2.28 -13.11
CA MET A 164 -4.82 1.87 -11.87
C MET A 164 -4.66 2.93 -10.78
N GLN A 165 -5.75 3.16 -10.05
CA GLN A 165 -5.75 4.07 -8.91
C GLN A 165 -6.55 3.45 -7.78
N VAL A 166 -6.03 3.56 -6.55
CA VAL A 166 -6.74 3.15 -5.34
C VAL A 166 -6.55 4.21 -4.28
N CYS A 167 -7.64 4.56 -3.58
CA CYS A 167 -7.60 5.42 -2.40
C CYS A 167 -8.85 5.24 -1.53
N GLY A 168 -8.83 5.77 -0.31
CA GLY A 168 -10.00 5.85 0.56
C GLY A 168 -11.09 6.75 -0.04
N ALA A 169 -12.36 6.44 0.22
CA ALA A 169 -13.46 7.28 -0.23
C ALA A 169 -13.42 8.66 0.46
N ARG A 170 -13.62 9.72 -0.33
CA ARG A 170 -13.56 11.14 0.13
C ARG A 170 -14.94 11.80 0.23
N GLY A 171 -16.02 11.01 0.11
CA GLY A 171 -17.40 11.47 -0.06
C GLY A 171 -18.09 12.10 1.18
N GLY A 172 -17.43 12.14 2.34
CA GLY A 172 -18.00 12.59 3.62
C GLY A 172 -18.93 11.55 4.27
N GLY A 173 -19.19 11.71 5.56
CA GLY A 173 -20.00 10.76 6.34
C GLY A 173 -19.22 9.57 6.90
N ASP A 174 -19.82 8.87 7.86
CA ASP A 174 -19.26 7.65 8.48
C ASP A 174 -18.99 6.52 7.49
N ALA A 175 -19.75 6.46 6.40
CA ALA A 175 -19.55 5.48 5.34
C ALA A 175 -18.20 5.64 4.61
N ALA A 176 -17.57 6.82 4.66
CA ALA A 176 -16.28 7.07 4.00
C ALA A 176 -15.14 6.25 4.62
N ALA A 177 -15.23 5.88 5.90
CA ALA A 177 -14.22 5.05 6.57
C ALA A 177 -14.23 3.59 6.09
N GLN A 178 -15.35 3.12 5.55
CA GLN A 178 -15.50 1.80 4.94
C GLN A 178 -15.44 1.85 3.41
N GLY A 179 -15.57 3.05 2.83
CA GLY A 179 -15.52 3.26 1.40
C GLY A 179 -14.09 3.32 0.86
N LEU A 180 -13.88 2.73 -0.32
CA LEU A 180 -12.69 2.94 -1.13
C LEU A 180 -13.06 3.20 -2.59
N PHE A 181 -12.26 4.03 -3.22
CA PHE A 181 -12.27 4.28 -4.65
C PHE A 181 -11.23 3.39 -5.31
N LEU A 182 -11.63 2.69 -6.38
CA LEU A 182 -10.77 1.79 -7.14
C LEU A 182 -11.02 1.99 -8.63
N ALA A 183 -10.04 2.52 -9.36
CA ALA A 183 -10.01 2.48 -10.80
C ALA A 183 -9.12 1.32 -11.24
N LEU A 184 -9.70 0.33 -11.90
CA LEU A 184 -8.94 -0.75 -12.55
C LEU A 184 -8.40 -0.32 -13.92
N SER A 185 -9.14 0.56 -14.59
CA SER A 185 -8.75 1.23 -15.83
C SER A 185 -9.55 2.52 -15.99
N SER A 186 -9.26 3.30 -17.04
CA SER A 186 -10.03 4.50 -17.41
C SER A 186 -11.53 4.26 -17.63
N SER A 187 -11.93 3.00 -17.89
CA SER A 187 -13.31 2.60 -18.17
C SER A 187 -13.94 1.73 -17.09
N LEU A 188 -13.20 1.38 -16.03
CA LEU A 188 -13.64 0.53 -14.93
C LEU A 188 -13.28 1.18 -13.59
N VAL A 189 -14.19 2.03 -13.13
CA VAL A 189 -14.04 2.82 -11.90
C VAL A 189 -15.12 2.45 -10.91
N PHE A 190 -14.72 2.11 -9.69
CA PHE A 190 -15.59 1.62 -8.64
C PHE A 190 -15.54 2.53 -7.42
N MET A 191 -16.70 2.74 -6.81
CA MET A 191 -16.80 3.08 -5.40
C MET A 191 -17.25 1.81 -4.67
N LEU A 192 -16.40 1.26 -3.83
CA LEU A 192 -16.67 0.05 -3.07
C LEU A 192 -16.88 0.39 -1.61
N ALA A 193 -17.76 -0.33 -0.93
CA ALA A 193 -17.89 -0.31 0.52
C ALA A 193 -17.46 -1.67 1.08
N CYS A 194 -16.49 -1.67 1.98
CA CYS A 194 -16.00 -2.86 2.68
C CYS A 194 -16.83 -3.12 3.95
N GLU A 195 -16.71 -4.33 4.49
CA GLU A 195 -17.39 -4.71 5.75
C GLU A 195 -16.94 -3.90 6.96
N SER A 196 -15.67 -3.48 6.99
CA SER A 196 -15.10 -2.68 8.06
C SER A 196 -14.05 -1.71 7.54
N SER A 197 -13.73 -0.70 8.36
CA SER A 197 -12.64 0.22 8.04
C SER A 197 -11.28 -0.47 8.07
N ARG A 198 -11.14 -1.55 8.84
CA ARG A 198 -9.94 -2.41 8.85
C ARG A 198 -9.77 -3.12 7.51
N GLU A 199 -10.83 -3.77 6.99
CA GLU A 199 -10.80 -4.43 5.68
C GLU A 199 -10.52 -3.42 4.56
N ARG A 200 -11.14 -2.24 4.62
CA ARG A 200 -10.89 -1.15 3.67
C ARG A 200 -9.43 -0.73 3.64
N ASN A 201 -8.82 -0.50 4.80
CA ASN A 201 -7.41 -0.09 4.86
C ASN A 201 -6.47 -1.25 4.49
N ALA A 202 -6.78 -2.48 4.88
CA ALA A 202 -6.02 -3.66 4.50
C ALA A 202 -6.02 -3.86 2.97
N ALA A 203 -7.18 -3.73 2.31
CA ALA A 203 -7.30 -3.80 0.86
C ALA A 203 -6.47 -2.71 0.16
N ILE A 204 -6.56 -1.45 0.60
CA ILE A 204 -5.79 -0.34 0.01
C ILE A 204 -4.28 -0.59 0.18
N MET A 205 -3.83 -0.97 1.37
CA MET A 205 -2.42 -1.27 1.64
C MET A 205 -1.93 -2.44 0.78
N LEU A 206 -2.71 -3.52 0.72
CA LEU A 206 -2.38 -4.72 -0.05
C LEU A 206 -2.27 -4.39 -1.55
N ILE A 207 -3.24 -3.66 -2.11
CA ILE A 207 -3.21 -3.26 -3.52
C ILE A 207 -1.96 -2.42 -3.82
N HIS A 208 -1.62 -1.45 -2.97
CA HIS A 208 -0.42 -0.62 -3.17
C HIS A 208 0.88 -1.42 -3.11
N VAL A 209 1.05 -2.28 -2.10
CA VAL A 209 2.29 -3.07 -2.00
C VAL A 209 2.39 -4.08 -3.14
N THR A 210 1.29 -4.75 -3.50
CA THR A 210 1.29 -5.69 -4.63
C THR A 210 1.52 -4.98 -5.97
N TYR A 211 0.97 -3.78 -6.17
CA TYR A 211 1.24 -2.97 -7.35
C TYR A 211 2.72 -2.62 -7.47
N LEU A 212 3.36 -2.11 -6.41
CA LEU A 212 4.79 -1.76 -6.46
C LEU A 212 5.68 -2.96 -6.73
N VAL A 213 5.30 -4.11 -6.17
CA VAL A 213 5.99 -5.37 -6.43
C VAL A 213 5.83 -5.80 -7.89
N TRP A 214 4.66 -5.62 -8.49
CA TRP A 214 4.41 -5.90 -9.90
C TRP A 214 5.11 -4.89 -10.83
N ASP A 215 5.10 -3.60 -10.51
CA ASP A 215 5.72 -2.51 -11.27
C ASP A 215 7.25 -2.69 -11.39
N MET A 216 7.87 -3.35 -10.41
CA MET A 216 9.27 -3.78 -10.52
C MET A 216 9.47 -5.04 -11.36
N GLU A 217 8.49 -5.95 -11.41
CA GLU A 217 8.53 -7.15 -12.24
C GLU A 217 8.27 -6.86 -13.72
N ASP A 218 7.47 -5.84 -14.05
CA ASP A 218 7.09 -5.54 -15.43
C ASP A 218 8.31 -5.20 -16.32
N PRO A 219 9.26 -4.34 -15.90
CA PRO A 219 10.54 -4.15 -16.60
C PRO A 219 11.38 -5.44 -16.67
N ILE A 220 11.18 -6.36 -15.72
CA ILE A 220 11.88 -7.65 -15.70
C ILE A 220 11.26 -8.62 -16.74
N ALA A 221 9.95 -8.58 -16.93
CA ALA A 221 9.21 -9.44 -17.85
C ALA A 221 9.34 -9.01 -19.32
N ASP A 222 9.42 -7.69 -19.58
CA ASP A 222 9.40 -7.07 -20.92
C ASP A 222 10.69 -7.21 -21.77
N GLY A 223 11.62 -8.05 -21.33
CA GLY A 223 12.80 -8.41 -22.12
C GLY A 223 14.14 -7.89 -21.62
N ASN A 224 14.14 -7.10 -20.54
CA ASN A 224 15.36 -6.59 -19.89
C ASN A 224 15.62 -7.16 -18.48
N GLY A 225 14.86 -8.18 -18.04
CA GLY A 225 14.99 -8.77 -16.70
C GLY A 225 15.56 -10.18 -16.57
N PHE A 226 16.02 -10.44 -15.34
CA PHE A 226 16.63 -11.65 -14.80
C PHE A 226 15.69 -12.88 -14.75
N LEU A 227 15.25 -13.40 -15.89
CA LEU A 227 14.53 -14.68 -15.94
C LEU A 227 15.50 -15.86 -16.09
N SER A 228 15.43 -16.82 -15.17
CA SER A 228 16.14 -18.12 -15.23
C SER A 228 15.98 -18.79 -16.60
N LYS A 229 14.78 -18.69 -17.20
CA LYS A 229 14.42 -19.21 -18.53
C LYS A 229 15.15 -18.57 -19.72
N ARG A 230 15.94 -17.51 -19.53
CA ARG A 230 16.76 -16.88 -20.59
C ARG A 230 18.21 -17.35 -20.60
N ILE A 231 18.63 -18.14 -19.61
CA ILE A 231 19.99 -18.71 -19.58
C ILE A 231 20.01 -19.95 -20.49
N ASP A 232 20.56 -19.78 -21.69
CA ASP A 232 20.79 -20.89 -22.61
C ASP A 232 22.07 -21.65 -22.21
N LEU A 233 21.87 -22.82 -21.60
CA LEU A 233 22.96 -23.71 -21.17
C LEU A 233 23.40 -24.69 -22.26
N SER A 234 22.93 -24.56 -23.50
CA SER A 234 23.23 -25.52 -24.58
C SER A 234 24.72 -25.67 -24.85
N VAL A 235 25.47 -24.55 -24.78
CA VAL A 235 26.94 -24.53 -24.92
C VAL A 235 27.62 -25.04 -23.65
N ASP A 236 27.15 -24.59 -22.48
CA ASP A 236 27.70 -24.97 -21.18
C ASP A 236 27.63 -26.48 -20.95
N ILE A 237 26.56 -27.14 -21.36
CA ILE A 237 26.41 -28.60 -21.27
C ILE A 237 27.48 -29.32 -22.09
N GLN A 238 27.84 -28.80 -23.27
CA GLN A 238 28.89 -29.39 -24.10
C GLN A 238 30.27 -29.16 -23.49
N GLN A 239 30.54 -27.95 -22.99
CA GLN A 239 31.82 -27.61 -22.36
C GLN A 239 32.02 -28.36 -21.05
N TRP A 240 30.95 -28.57 -20.28
CA TRP A 240 30.98 -29.29 -19.01
C TRP A 240 31.64 -30.67 -19.16
N GLN A 241 31.31 -31.41 -20.22
CA GLN A 241 31.87 -32.75 -20.49
C GLN A 241 33.37 -32.73 -20.77
N THR A 242 33.93 -31.58 -21.17
CA THR A 242 35.35 -31.42 -21.50
C THR A 242 36.21 -30.98 -20.31
N LEU A 243 35.59 -30.62 -19.18
CA LEU A 243 36.29 -30.17 -17.98
C LEU A 243 36.97 -31.32 -17.25
N ALA A 244 38.08 -31.01 -16.58
CA ALA A 244 38.75 -31.94 -15.69
C ALA A 244 37.86 -32.30 -14.49
N SER A 245 37.94 -33.55 -14.02
CA SER A 245 37.11 -34.07 -12.92
C SER A 245 37.20 -33.24 -11.64
N LEU A 246 38.38 -32.73 -11.31
CA LEU A 246 38.59 -31.86 -10.14
C LEU A 246 37.83 -30.53 -10.27
N VAL A 247 37.79 -29.95 -11.48
CA VAL A 247 37.09 -28.69 -11.75
C VAL A 247 35.59 -28.91 -11.71
N GLN A 248 35.08 -30.02 -12.29
CA GLN A 248 33.68 -30.39 -12.18
C GLN A 248 33.26 -30.59 -10.72
N HIS A 249 34.07 -31.30 -9.92
CA HIS A 249 33.79 -31.52 -8.51
C HIS A 249 33.75 -30.20 -7.71
N PHE A 250 34.70 -29.29 -7.95
CA PHE A 250 34.70 -27.96 -7.33
C PHE A 250 33.45 -27.14 -7.69
N LEU A 251 33.06 -27.13 -8.97
CA LEU A 251 31.86 -26.40 -9.42
C LEU A 251 30.56 -27.01 -8.87
N LYS A 252 30.47 -28.35 -8.74
CA LYS A 252 29.35 -29.02 -8.06
C LYS A 252 29.22 -28.57 -6.60
N MET A 253 30.32 -28.56 -5.85
CA MET A 253 30.31 -28.09 -4.46
C MET A 253 29.91 -26.61 -4.35
N LEU A 254 30.40 -25.78 -5.27
CA LEU A 254 30.08 -24.35 -5.30
C LEU A 254 28.60 -24.10 -5.57
N LEU A 255 28.01 -24.79 -6.56
CA LEU A 255 26.58 -24.71 -6.88
C LEU A 255 25.71 -25.20 -5.71
N SER A 256 26.09 -26.31 -5.08
CA SER A 256 25.38 -26.84 -3.90
C SER A 256 25.42 -25.86 -2.71
N PHE A 257 26.57 -25.21 -2.50
CA PHE A 257 26.73 -24.18 -1.47
C PHE A 257 25.82 -22.98 -1.75
N PHE A 258 25.80 -22.45 -2.97
CA PHE A 258 24.93 -21.32 -3.32
C PHE A 258 23.44 -21.67 -3.20
N ALA A 259 23.00 -22.81 -3.75
CA ALA A 259 21.60 -23.25 -3.62
C ALA A 259 21.14 -23.37 -2.15
N SER A 260 22.03 -23.83 -1.27
CA SER A 260 21.76 -23.93 0.17
C SER A 260 21.78 -22.57 0.86
N ALA A 261 22.75 -21.71 0.52
CA ALA A 261 22.91 -20.38 1.10
C ALA A 261 21.74 -19.45 0.73
N ASP A 262 21.33 -19.42 -0.54
CA ASP A 262 20.23 -18.59 -1.04
C ASP A 262 18.93 -18.91 -0.30
N SER A 263 18.66 -20.21 -0.08
CA SER A 263 17.50 -20.69 0.68
C SER A 263 17.52 -20.22 2.15
N CYS A 264 18.70 -20.24 2.79
CA CYS A 264 18.86 -19.79 4.18
C CYS A 264 18.75 -18.26 4.31
N VAL A 265 19.29 -17.51 3.35
CA VAL A 265 19.20 -16.05 3.31
C VAL A 265 17.76 -15.62 3.08
N ALA A 266 17.05 -16.24 2.14
CA ALA A 266 15.63 -16.02 1.90
C ALA A 266 14.78 -16.28 3.14
N GLU A 267 15.02 -17.39 3.85
CA GLU A 267 14.31 -17.73 5.09
C GLU A 267 14.60 -16.72 6.22
N ASN A 268 15.86 -16.32 6.40
CA ASN A 268 16.24 -15.32 7.40
C ASN A 268 15.62 -13.94 7.10
N LEU A 269 15.54 -13.56 5.82
CA LEU A 269 14.89 -12.34 5.37
C LEU A 269 13.40 -12.35 5.72
N ALA A 270 12.73 -13.46 5.41
CA ALA A 270 11.30 -13.64 5.63
C ALA A 270 10.92 -13.77 7.12
N GLN A 271 11.74 -14.46 7.93
CA GLN A 271 11.37 -14.78 9.31
C GLN A 271 11.87 -13.78 10.34
N ARG A 272 13.04 -13.17 10.14
CA ARG A 272 13.65 -12.26 11.11
C ARG A 272 13.51 -10.82 10.68
N LEU A 273 14.07 -10.47 9.54
CA LEU A 273 14.12 -9.08 9.09
C LEU A 273 12.70 -8.56 8.83
N MET A 274 11.86 -9.26 8.07
CA MET A 274 10.45 -8.90 7.84
C MET A 274 9.55 -8.89 9.08
N ARG A 275 10.02 -9.37 10.23
CA ARG A 275 9.24 -9.49 11.45
C ARG A 275 9.74 -8.61 12.60
N ASP A 276 10.89 -7.96 12.46
CA ASP A 276 11.50 -7.16 13.54
C ASP A 276 10.85 -5.77 13.62
N PRO A 277 10.09 -5.46 14.70
CA PRO A 277 9.27 -4.25 14.76
C PRO A 277 9.98 -3.02 15.35
N GLU A 278 11.24 -3.14 15.78
CA GLU A 278 11.96 -2.05 16.44
C GLU A 278 12.65 -1.11 15.44
N THR A 279 11.86 -0.26 14.78
CA THR A 279 12.34 1.08 14.37
C THR A 279 11.16 2.06 14.25
N SER A 280 11.41 3.25 14.79
CA SER A 280 10.45 4.29 15.19
C SER A 280 9.77 5.08 14.05
N LEU A 281 8.50 5.43 14.26
CA LEU A 281 7.80 6.69 13.89
C LEU A 281 7.85 7.27 12.45
N GLU A 282 8.25 6.51 11.44
CA GLU A 282 7.96 6.76 10.01
C GLU A 282 7.28 5.54 9.36
N ALA A 283 6.27 5.02 10.06
CA ALA A 283 5.75 3.66 9.90
C ALA A 283 5.22 3.30 8.51
N PHE A 284 4.72 4.23 7.69
CA PHE A 284 4.23 3.90 6.35
C PHE A 284 5.34 3.89 5.31
N PHE A 285 6.23 4.88 5.32
CA PHE A 285 7.35 4.92 4.36
C PHE A 285 8.37 3.84 4.71
N PHE A 286 8.65 3.60 5.99
CA PHE A 286 9.45 2.45 6.42
C PHE A 286 8.75 1.13 6.11
N PHE A 287 7.43 0.98 6.35
CA PHE A 287 6.70 -0.23 5.93
C PHE A 287 6.81 -0.46 4.41
N PHE A 288 6.53 0.54 3.60
CA PHE A 288 6.63 0.41 2.15
C PHE A 288 8.06 0.15 1.71
N PHE A 289 9.05 0.89 2.23
CA PHE A 289 10.47 0.72 1.89
C PHE A 289 11.02 -0.63 2.37
N PHE A 290 10.64 -1.07 3.56
CA PHE A 290 11.03 -2.35 4.13
C PHE A 290 10.43 -3.51 3.31
N PHE A 291 9.13 -3.52 3.08
CA PHE A 291 8.48 -4.55 2.26
C PHE A 291 8.94 -4.50 0.80
N PHE A 292 9.21 -3.31 0.27
CA PHE A 292 9.77 -3.11 -1.07
C PHE A 292 11.19 -3.67 -1.17
N PHE A 293 12.10 -3.27 -0.28
CA PHE A 293 13.51 -3.64 -0.35
C PHE A 293 13.72 -5.12 -0.02
N TYR A 294 13.14 -5.59 1.08
CA TYR A 294 13.27 -6.98 1.49
C TYR A 294 12.41 -7.92 0.66
N GLY A 295 11.25 -7.48 0.17
CA GLY A 295 10.44 -8.25 -0.78
C GLY A 295 11.13 -8.39 -2.14
N PHE A 296 11.80 -7.34 -2.61
CA PHE A 296 12.61 -7.40 -3.82
C PHE A 296 13.84 -8.30 -3.65
N GLN A 297 14.57 -8.14 -2.54
CA GLN A 297 15.71 -9.01 -2.24
C GLN A 297 15.26 -10.47 -2.14
N LEU A 298 14.15 -10.78 -1.45
CA LEU A 298 13.60 -12.14 -1.40
C LEU A 298 13.30 -12.71 -2.79
N LYS A 299 12.77 -11.88 -3.70
CA LYS A 299 12.51 -12.30 -5.09
C LYS A 299 13.79 -12.53 -5.89
N ILE A 300 14.80 -11.68 -5.73
CA ILE A 300 16.11 -11.89 -6.37
C ILE A 300 16.76 -13.17 -5.84
N GLU A 301 16.70 -13.44 -4.53
CA GLU A 301 17.18 -14.71 -3.96
C GLU A 301 16.40 -15.91 -4.50
N ASN A 302 15.09 -15.80 -4.74
CA ASN A 302 14.32 -16.85 -5.41
C ASN A 302 14.76 -17.05 -6.87
N VAL A 303 15.03 -15.98 -7.62
CA VAL A 303 15.57 -16.06 -8.98
C VAL A 303 16.96 -16.71 -8.96
N HIS A 304 17.82 -16.36 -8.01
CA HIS A 304 19.13 -17.00 -7.81
C HIS A 304 18.96 -18.49 -7.55
N SER A 305 18.05 -18.87 -6.67
CA SER A 305 17.74 -20.29 -6.39
C SER A 305 17.24 -21.03 -7.63
N GLU A 306 16.35 -20.43 -8.43
CA GLU A 306 15.91 -21.01 -9.71
C GLU A 306 17.05 -21.20 -10.70
N VAL A 307 17.95 -20.22 -10.81
CA VAL A 307 19.13 -20.31 -11.68
C VAL A 307 20.08 -21.40 -11.19
N CYS A 308 20.39 -21.45 -9.90
CA CYS A 308 21.22 -22.50 -9.31
C CYS A 308 20.63 -23.90 -9.58
N ASN A 309 19.32 -24.08 -9.39
CA ASN A 309 18.64 -25.34 -9.69
C ASN A 309 18.69 -25.68 -11.18
N LEU A 310 18.51 -24.69 -12.08
CA LEU A 310 18.65 -24.90 -13.52
C LEU A 310 20.07 -25.40 -13.90
N PHE A 311 21.11 -24.82 -13.31
CA PHE A 311 22.50 -25.28 -13.51
C PHE A 311 22.72 -26.69 -12.96
N ILE A 312 22.18 -27.00 -11.78
CA ILE A 312 22.25 -28.33 -11.18
C ILE A 312 21.56 -29.36 -12.10
N ASP A 313 20.32 -29.12 -12.51
CA ASP A 313 19.55 -30.03 -13.37
C ASP A 313 20.21 -30.23 -14.74
N ALA A 314 20.81 -29.18 -15.31
CA ALA A 314 21.43 -29.24 -16.62
C ALA A 314 22.80 -29.95 -16.60
N LEU A 315 23.63 -29.70 -15.58
CA LEU A 315 25.02 -30.13 -15.54
C LEU A 315 25.26 -31.38 -14.67
N ILE A 316 24.43 -31.61 -13.66
CA ILE A 316 24.58 -32.70 -12.68
C ILE A 316 23.49 -33.74 -12.94
N LYS A 317 23.77 -34.68 -13.85
CA LYS A 317 22.82 -35.74 -14.26
C LYS A 317 22.88 -37.00 -13.40
N ASP A 318 23.89 -37.13 -12.56
CA ASP A 318 24.09 -38.29 -11.68
C ASP A 318 23.60 -37.94 -10.26
N PRO A 319 22.72 -38.74 -9.64
CA PRO A 319 22.18 -38.46 -8.30
C PRO A 319 23.16 -38.68 -7.13
N ASP A 320 24.38 -39.17 -7.39
CA ASP A 320 25.47 -39.37 -6.42
C ASP A 320 26.55 -38.27 -6.48
#